data_AF-A0A1J5VUE1-F1
#
_entry.id   AF-A0A1J5VUE1-F1
#
_cell.length_a   1.000
_cell.length_b   1.000
_cell.length_c   1.000
_cell.angle_alpha   90.00
_cell.angle_beta   90.00
_cell.angle_gamma   90.00
#
_symmetry.space_group_name_H-M   'P 1'
#
loop_
_entity.id
_entity.type
_entity.pdbx_description
1 polymer ?
#
loop_
_entity_poly.entity_id
_entity_poly.type
_entity_poly.pdbx_seq_one_letter_code
_entity_poly.pdbx_strand_id
1 'polypeptide(L)'
;MLFHEAIEKLNDDLGVADNNRLTPQREERLLRAYLDAARAGKIVTDAEAKKEFLEIFEEPIYFEENFYSEQGVLDAFELAREFGAIEPVVSLNFPALEDMDLYRRH
;
A
#
# COMPACT_ATOMS: atom_id res chain seq x y z
N MET A 1 -14.27 -0.48 6.10
CA MET A 1 -14.69 -0.66 4.69
C MET A 1 -14.29 -2.07 4.24
N LEU A 2 -14.57 -2.56 3.03
CA LEU A 2 -13.83 -3.72 2.51
C LEU A 2 -12.61 -3.24 1.71
N PHE A 3 -11.51 -4.01 1.76
CA PHE A 3 -10.27 -3.65 1.06
C PHE A 3 -10.45 -3.38 -0.44
N HIS A 4 -11.31 -4.14 -1.14
CA HIS A 4 -11.58 -3.90 -2.56
C HIS A 4 -12.35 -2.59 -2.81
N GLU A 5 -13.26 -2.20 -1.90
CA GLU A 5 -14.00 -0.93 -1.99
C GLU A 5 -13.07 0.25 -1.75
N ALA A 6 -12.10 0.09 -0.83
CA ALA A 6 -11.06 1.09 -0.60
C ALA A 6 -10.21 1.32 -1.86
N ILE A 7 -9.80 0.25 -2.55
CA ILE A 7 -9.09 0.34 -3.83
C ILE A 7 -9.95 1.02 -4.89
N GLU A 8 -11.22 0.66 -5.03
CA GLU A 8 -12.12 1.28 -6.01
C GLU A 8 -12.25 2.79 -5.78
N LYS A 9 -12.46 3.21 -4.54
CA LYS A 9 -12.53 4.64 -4.19
C LYS A 9 -11.22 5.38 -4.48
N LEU A 10 -10.07 4.79 -4.10
CA LEU A 10 -8.77 5.42 -4.36
C LEU A 10 -8.46 5.52 -5.86
N ASN A 11 -8.83 4.50 -6.64
CA ASN A 11 -8.74 4.53 -8.10
C ASN A 11 -9.59 5.66 -8.70
N ASP A 12 -10.82 5.85 -8.21
CA ASP A 12 -11.71 6.92 -8.67
C ASP A 12 -11.17 8.31 -8.30
N ASP A 13 -10.74 8.51 -7.05
CA ASP A 13 -10.16 9.77 -6.57
C ASP A 13 -8.89 10.18 -7.34
N LEU A 14 -8.01 9.19 -7.57
CA LEU A 14 -6.68 9.42 -8.13
C LEU A 14 -6.63 9.22 -9.66
N GLY A 15 -7.71 8.74 -10.26
CA GLY A 15 -7.79 8.44 -11.69
C GLY A 15 -6.85 7.31 -12.13
N VAL A 16 -6.60 6.34 -11.24
CA VAL A 16 -5.70 5.20 -11.50
C VAL A 16 -6.53 4.01 -11.98
N ALA A 17 -6.12 3.41 -13.11
CA ALA A 17 -6.78 2.23 -13.66
C ALA A 17 -6.01 0.95 -13.27
N ASP A 18 -6.62 0.13 -12.41
CA ASP A 18 -6.09 -1.19 -12.07
C ASP A 18 -6.40 -2.23 -13.16
N ASN A 19 -5.57 -2.24 -14.19
CA ASN A 19 -5.75 -3.13 -15.34
C ASN A 19 -5.18 -4.54 -15.13
N ASN A 20 -4.57 -4.85 -13.97
CA ASN A 20 -3.84 -6.11 -13.81
C ASN A 20 -3.99 -6.70 -12.40
N ARG A 21 -5.14 -7.34 -12.17
CA ARG A 21 -5.55 -7.91 -10.86
C ARG A 21 -4.77 -9.14 -10.39
N LEU A 22 -4.03 -9.81 -11.28
CA LEU A 22 -3.37 -11.10 -11.02
C LEU A 22 -1.85 -11.01 -10.94
N THR A 23 -1.30 -9.80 -10.85
CA THR A 23 0.15 -9.61 -10.82
C THR A 23 0.66 -9.58 -9.38
N PRO A 24 1.82 -10.21 -9.08
CA PRO A 24 2.44 -10.12 -7.77
C PRO A 24 2.63 -8.65 -7.35
N GLN A 25 2.57 -8.39 -6.03
CA GLN A 25 2.82 -7.06 -5.48
C GLN A 25 1.91 -5.99 -6.09
N ARG A 26 0.65 -6.36 -6.38
CA ARG A 26 -0.34 -5.46 -6.99
C ARG A 26 -0.52 -4.20 -6.15
N GLU A 27 -0.60 -4.35 -4.84
CA GLU A 27 -0.85 -3.27 -3.90
C GLU A 27 0.34 -2.30 -3.85
N GLU A 28 1.58 -2.78 -3.95
CA GLU A 28 2.76 -1.90 -4.06
C GLU A 28 2.73 -1.07 -5.36
N ARG A 29 2.37 -1.69 -6.50
CA ARG A 29 2.24 -0.95 -7.76
C ARG A 29 1.12 0.08 -7.71
N LEU A 30 -0.01 -0.26 -7.08
CA LEU A 30 -1.10 0.70 -6.85
C LEU A 30 -0.62 1.84 -5.96
N LEU A 31 0.09 1.54 -4.87
CA LEU A 31 0.66 2.54 -3.98
C LEU A 31 1.60 3.50 -4.73
N ARG A 32 2.47 3.00 -5.61
CA ARG A 32 3.32 3.83 -6.48
C ARG A 32 2.49 4.72 -7.41
N ALA A 33 1.47 4.16 -8.07
CA ALA A 33 0.58 4.93 -8.94
C ALA A 33 -0.21 6.00 -8.18
N TYR A 34 -0.67 5.69 -6.96
CA TYR A 34 -1.36 6.63 -6.09
C TYR A 34 -0.45 7.77 -5.64
N LEU A 35 0.80 7.47 -5.29
CA LEU A 35 1.82 8.47 -4.99
C LEU A 35 2.07 9.40 -6.17
N ASP A 36 2.25 8.84 -7.37
CA ASP A 36 2.48 9.65 -8.57
C ASP A 36 1.28 10.53 -8.91
N ALA A 37 0.06 10.02 -8.78
CA ALA A 37 -1.17 10.78 -8.96
C ALA A 37 -1.30 11.92 -7.92
N ALA A 38 -1.02 11.61 -6.65
CA ALA A 38 -1.06 12.60 -5.57
C ALA A 38 -0.01 13.70 -5.76
N ARG A 39 1.22 13.34 -6.16
CA ARG A 39 2.28 14.28 -6.53
C ARG A 39 1.91 15.14 -7.75
N ALA A 40 1.09 14.61 -8.66
CA ALA A 40 0.51 15.35 -9.78
C ALA A 40 -0.69 16.24 -9.39
N GLY A 41 -1.03 16.31 -8.09
CA GLY A 41 -2.08 17.19 -7.55
C GLY A 41 -3.47 16.56 -7.48
N LYS A 42 -3.59 15.24 -7.66
CA LYS A 42 -4.83 14.52 -7.35
C LYS A 42 -5.00 14.40 -5.83
N ILE A 43 -6.25 14.39 -5.39
CA ILE A 43 -6.59 14.48 -3.96
C ILE A 43 -7.39 13.24 -3.60
N VAL A 44 -7.00 12.59 -2.52
CA VAL A 44 -7.81 11.54 -1.89
C VAL A 44 -8.88 12.21 -1.05
N THR A 45 -10.14 11.83 -1.24
CA THR A 45 -11.29 12.45 -0.57
C THR A 45 -11.78 11.64 0.62
N ASP A 46 -11.51 10.34 0.63
CA ASP A 46 -11.93 9.41 1.67
C ASP A 46 -10.73 8.92 2.50
N ALA A 47 -10.60 9.47 3.72
CA ALA A 47 -9.55 9.08 4.67
C ALA A 47 -9.71 7.63 5.17
N GLU A 48 -10.94 7.11 5.24
CA GLU A 48 -11.19 5.72 5.65
C GLU A 48 -10.72 4.76 4.56
N ALA A 49 -11.01 5.07 3.28
CA ALA A 49 -10.51 4.28 2.15
C ALA A 49 -8.98 4.27 2.11
N LYS A 50 -8.34 5.42 2.34
CA LYS A 50 -6.88 5.51 2.42
C LYS A 50 -6.31 4.67 3.56
N LYS A 51 -6.93 4.73 4.73
CA LYS A 51 -6.52 3.95 5.90
C LYS A 51 -6.62 2.46 5.63
N GLU A 52 -7.79 2.00 5.19
CA GLU A 52 -8.06 0.59 4.85
C GLU A 52 -7.08 0.06 3.80
N PHE A 53 -6.72 0.86 2.79
CA PHE A 53 -5.73 0.45 1.80
C PHE A 53 -4.31 0.33 2.39
N LEU A 54 -3.91 1.26 3.26
CA LEU A 54 -2.56 1.28 3.81
C LEU A 54 -2.34 0.23 4.92
N GLU A 55 -3.39 -0.21 5.59
CA GLU A 55 -3.33 -1.24 6.66
C GLU A 55 -2.72 -2.55 6.16
N ILE A 56 -2.85 -2.91 4.89
CA ILE A 56 -2.22 -4.13 4.35
C ILE A 56 -0.69 -4.13 4.49
N PHE A 57 -0.05 -2.95 4.50
CA PHE A 57 1.39 -2.82 4.67
C PHE A 57 1.82 -2.91 6.14
N GLU A 58 0.88 -2.94 7.09
CA GLU A 58 1.14 -3.22 8.51
C GLU A 58 1.10 -4.72 8.82
N GLU A 59 0.63 -5.55 7.87
CA GLU A 59 0.45 -6.99 8.05
C GLU A 59 1.72 -7.76 7.61
N PRO A 60 2.48 -8.40 8.54
CA PRO A 60 3.66 -9.20 8.19
C PRO A 60 3.40 -10.25 7.10
N ILE A 61 2.23 -10.90 7.16
CA ILE A 61 1.83 -11.96 6.23
C ILE A 61 1.80 -11.49 4.78
N TYR A 62 1.50 -10.21 4.54
CA TYR A 62 1.52 -9.63 3.20
C TYR A 62 2.92 -9.77 2.57
N PHE A 63 3.97 -9.48 3.32
CA PHE A 63 5.35 -9.54 2.83
C PHE A 63 5.87 -10.97 2.71
N GLU A 64 5.51 -11.83 3.67
CA GLU A 64 5.86 -13.24 3.68
C GLU A 64 5.29 -13.97 2.46
N GLU A 65 3.99 -13.81 2.17
CA GLU A 65 3.31 -14.50 1.07
C GLU A 65 3.71 -13.95 -0.32
N ASN A 66 4.19 -12.70 -0.37
CA ASN A 66 4.67 -12.07 -1.60
C ASN A 66 6.20 -12.17 -1.78
N PHE A 67 6.89 -12.97 -0.95
CA PHE A 67 8.32 -13.28 -1.05
C PHE A 67 9.23 -12.03 -1.11
N TYR A 68 8.94 -11.04 -0.26
CA TYR A 68 9.77 -9.85 -0.18
C TYR A 68 11.16 -10.15 0.41
N SER A 69 12.17 -9.44 -0.08
CA SER A 69 13.44 -9.30 0.63
C SER A 69 13.33 -8.24 1.72
N GLU A 70 14.22 -8.24 2.72
CA GLU A 70 14.25 -7.18 3.75
C GLU A 70 14.28 -5.77 3.15
N GLN A 71 15.12 -5.55 2.14
CA GLN A 71 15.18 -4.26 1.45
C GLN A 71 13.86 -3.93 0.76
N GLY A 72 13.20 -4.92 0.15
CA GLY A 72 11.89 -4.72 -0.47
C GLY A 72 10.82 -4.31 0.54
N VAL A 73 10.84 -4.86 1.76
CA VAL A 73 9.93 -4.45 2.84
C VAL A 73 10.19 -2.99 3.24
N LEU A 74 11.46 -2.61 3.41
CA LEU A 74 11.83 -1.24 3.74
C LEU A 74 11.38 -0.24 2.66
N ASP A 75 11.57 -0.60 1.39
CA ASP A 75 11.13 0.23 0.26
C ASP A 75 9.59 0.39 0.26
N ALA A 76 8.85 -0.70 0.52
CA ALA A 76 7.39 -0.64 0.63
C ALA A 76 6.93 0.22 1.82
N PHE A 77 7.60 0.12 2.97
CA PHE A 77 7.32 0.96 4.14
C PHE A 77 7.57 2.43 3.84
N GLU A 78 8.65 2.77 3.13
CA GLU A 78 8.95 4.15 2.74
C GLU A 78 7.85 4.72 1.85
N LEU A 79 7.41 3.97 0.83
CA LEU A 79 6.31 4.37 -0.03
C LEU A 79 5.00 4.55 0.76
N ALA A 80 4.69 3.63 1.66
CA ALA A 80 3.46 3.68 2.45
C ALA A 80 3.48 4.86 3.42
N ARG A 81 4.63 5.17 4.03
CA ARG A 81 4.82 6.39 4.84
C ARG A 81 4.64 7.65 4.03
N GLU A 82 5.25 7.72 2.86
CA GLU A 82 5.14 8.90 2.01
C GLU A 82 3.67 9.13 1.63
N PHE A 83 2.96 8.09 1.22
CA PHE A 83 1.56 8.22 0.85
C PHE A 83 0.70 8.57 2.07
N GLY A 84 0.93 7.93 3.21
CA GLY A 84 0.27 8.23 4.48
C GLY A 84 0.45 9.67 4.95
N ALA A 85 1.58 10.30 4.63
CA ALA A 85 1.87 11.69 4.99
C ALA A 85 1.19 12.74 4.09
N ILE A 86 0.69 12.36 2.90
CA ILE A 86 -0.09 13.25 2.03
C ILE A 86 -1.49 13.42 2.63
N GLU A 87 -2.13 14.58 2.49
CA GLU A 87 -3.51 14.76 2.99
C GLU A 87 -4.50 13.85 2.22
N PRO A 88 -5.46 13.16 2.90
CA PRO A 88 -5.65 13.12 4.34
C PRO A 88 -4.57 12.29 5.03
N VAL A 89 -3.98 12.82 6.11
CA VAL A 89 -2.89 12.14 6.83
C VAL A 89 -3.39 10.86 7.52
N VAL A 90 -2.67 9.76 7.28
CA VAL A 90 -2.90 8.46 7.91
C VAL A 90 -1.58 8.02 8.56
N SER A 91 -1.62 7.81 9.88
CA SER A 91 -0.49 7.26 10.63
C SER A 91 -0.43 5.75 10.47
N LEU A 92 0.77 5.22 10.27
CA LEU A 92 1.04 3.79 10.15
C LEU A 92 1.94 3.28 11.25
N ASN A 93 1.67 2.07 11.73
CA ASN A 93 2.38 1.32 12.75
C ASN A 93 2.99 0.07 12.13
N PHE A 94 4.07 0.25 11.38
CA PHE A 94 4.73 -0.88 10.74
C PHE A 94 5.32 -1.87 11.75
N PRO A 95 5.20 -3.19 11.51
CA PRO A 95 5.88 -4.22 12.29
C PRO A 95 7.41 -4.13 12.11
N ALA A 96 8.16 -4.72 13.03
CA ALA A 96 9.60 -4.83 12.85
C ALA A 96 9.93 -5.91 11.82
N LEU A 97 11.05 -5.77 11.10
CA LEU A 97 11.52 -6.80 10.16
C LEU A 97 11.75 -8.15 10.86
N GLU A 98 12.16 -8.13 12.12
CA GLU A 98 12.40 -9.32 12.95
C GLU A 98 11.12 -10.13 13.22
N ASP A 99 9.95 -9.49 13.10
CA ASP A 99 8.64 -10.12 13.29
C ASP A 99 8.16 -10.84 12.01
N MET A 100 8.90 -10.75 10.90
CA MET A 100 8.51 -11.30 9.59
C MET A 100 9.34 -12.54 9.20
N ASP A 101 8.67 -13.60 8.76
CA ASP A 101 9.30 -14.83 8.24
C ASP A 101 9.65 -14.72 6.74
N LEU A 102 10.49 -13.73 6.38
CA LEU A 102 10.85 -13.43 4.98
C LEU A 102 11.70 -14.52 4.30
N TYR A 103 12.30 -15.43 5.07
CA TYR A 103 13.17 -16.50 4.57
C TYR A 103 12.49 -17.87 4.57
N ARG A 104 11.17 -17.93 4.78
CA ARG A 104 10.42 -19.18 4.75
C ARG A 104 10.64 -19.89 3.41
N ARG A 105 11.39 -21.00 3.46
CA ARG A 105 11.60 -21.87 2.30
C ARG A 105 10.29 -22.61 2.02
N HIS A 106 9.58 -22.24 0.97
CA HIS A 106 8.45 -22.97 0.41
C HIS A 106 8.89 -23.88 -0.73
#